data_AF-A0A4C1WQE0-F1
#
_entry.id   AF-A0A4C1WQE0-F1
#
_cell.length_a   1.000
_cell.length_b   1.000
_cell.length_c   1.000
_cell.angle_alpha   90.00
_cell.angle_beta   90.00
_cell.angle_gamma   90.00
#
_symmetry.space_group_name_H-M   'P 1'
#
loop_
_entity.id
_entity.type
_entity.pdbx_description
1 polymer ?
#
loop_
_entity_poly.entity_id
_entity_poly.type
_entity_poly.pdbx_seq_one_letter_code
_entity_poly.pdbx_strand_id
1 'polypeptide(L)'
;MGQTPGKHGVGFLVKKYLAKHIIGFYGVSERIALLNIKLPEYKDPWTIIQIYSPTEQAETETMSQFYQELNKTLQTYAHKNAIVMGDFNGQIGERQWDEDAIIGPFTYSSKPRSRNGKMLAGFAMENNLTILNTMFKKNKNRMWTWLSPDGKSKNQIDFIMSNKP
;
A
#
# COMPACT_ATOMS: atom_id res chain seq x y z
N MET A 1 -4.19 -17.49 4.37
CA MET A 1 -5.37 -17.71 3.50
C MET A 1 -6.64 -17.42 4.29
N GLY A 2 -7.69 -16.90 3.66
CA GLY A 2 -8.90 -16.36 4.32
C GLY A 2 -9.54 -17.32 5.33
N GLN A 3 -9.80 -16.80 6.52
CA GLN A 3 -10.36 -17.48 7.69
C GLN A 3 -11.80 -17.02 7.99
N THR A 4 -12.18 -15.82 7.55
CA THR A 4 -13.46 -15.16 7.82
C THR A 4 -14.33 -15.18 6.55
N PRO A 5 -15.37 -16.02 6.48
CA PRO A 5 -16.21 -16.12 5.29
C PRO A 5 -16.85 -14.78 4.90
N GLY A 6 -16.75 -14.42 3.63
CA GLY A 6 -17.38 -13.22 3.07
C GLY A 6 -16.80 -11.88 3.55
N LYS A 7 -15.66 -11.91 4.26
CA LYS A 7 -14.96 -10.69 4.71
C LYS A 7 -13.50 -10.73 4.29
N HIS A 8 -12.95 -9.53 4.13
CA HIS A 8 -11.54 -9.33 3.75
C HIS A 8 -11.21 -9.99 2.40
N GLY A 9 -9.92 -10.16 2.12
CA GLY A 9 -9.46 -10.74 0.88
C GLY A 9 -8.61 -9.77 0.07
N VAL A 10 -7.51 -10.31 -0.42
CA VAL A 10 -6.57 -9.66 -1.31
C VAL A 10 -6.19 -10.65 -2.40
N GLY A 11 -5.90 -10.15 -3.59
CA GLY A 11 -5.57 -10.99 -4.73
C GLY A 11 -4.89 -10.21 -5.84
N PHE A 12 -4.34 -10.96 -6.79
CA PHE A 12 -3.65 -10.43 -7.96
C PHE A 12 -4.31 -10.92 -9.23
N LEU A 13 -4.54 -10.00 -10.17
CA LEU A 13 -4.86 -10.35 -11.55
C LEU A 13 -3.62 -10.09 -12.41
N VAL A 14 -3.05 -11.17 -12.96
CA VAL A 14 -1.81 -11.12 -13.75
C VAL A 14 -2.10 -11.46 -15.20
N LYS A 15 -1.49 -10.73 -16.14
CA LYS A 15 -1.59 -11.04 -17.57
C LYS A 15 -1.04 -12.45 -17.86
N LYS A 16 -1.72 -13.21 -18.72
CA LYS A 16 -1.37 -14.61 -19.02
C LYS A 16 0.10 -14.81 -19.41
N TYR A 17 0.68 -13.90 -20.20
CA TYR A 17 2.08 -14.01 -20.61
C TYR A 17 3.08 -13.80 -19.46
N LEU A 18 2.68 -13.10 -18.39
CA LEU A 18 3.46 -12.89 -17.17
C LEU A 18 3.29 -14.04 -16.17
N ALA A 19 2.24 -14.87 -16.28
CA ALA A 19 1.97 -15.93 -15.32
C ALA A 19 3.13 -16.93 -15.22
N LYS A 20 3.81 -17.24 -16.34
CA LYS A 20 5.00 -18.12 -16.37
C LYS A 20 6.23 -17.53 -15.66
N HIS A 21 6.20 -16.26 -15.31
CA HIS A 21 7.26 -15.54 -14.62
C HIS A 21 7.02 -15.40 -13.11
N ILE A 22 5.87 -15.87 -12.61
CA ILE A 22 5.57 -15.89 -11.19
C ILE A 22 6.48 -16.92 -10.51
N ILE A 23 7.24 -16.45 -9.52
CA ILE A 23 8.09 -17.29 -8.68
C ILE A 23 7.25 -17.92 -7.57
N GLY A 24 6.34 -17.15 -6.97
CA GLY A 24 5.49 -17.62 -5.89
C GLY A 24 4.41 -16.62 -5.50
N PHE A 25 3.32 -17.15 -4.95
CA PHE A 25 2.23 -16.38 -4.36
C PHE A 25 1.97 -16.91 -2.95
N TYR A 26 1.91 -16.01 -1.98
CA TYR A 26 1.79 -16.33 -0.57
C TYR A 26 0.71 -15.45 0.07
N GLY A 27 -0.30 -16.09 0.66
CA GLY A 27 -1.28 -15.38 1.48
C GLY A 27 -0.83 -15.37 2.94
N VAL A 28 -0.29 -14.23 3.39
CA VAL A 28 0.24 -14.04 4.74
C VAL A 28 -0.91 -14.02 5.76
N SER A 29 -1.91 -13.18 5.51
CA SER A 29 -3.14 -13.11 6.30
C SER A 29 -4.34 -12.85 5.39
N GLU A 30 -5.52 -12.58 5.97
CA GLU A 30 -6.71 -12.21 5.19
C GLU A 30 -6.59 -10.84 4.51
N ARG A 31 -5.56 -10.07 4.91
CA ARG A 31 -5.36 -8.67 4.54
C ARG A 31 -4.01 -8.41 3.87
N ILE A 32 -3.12 -9.39 3.80
CA ILE A 32 -1.79 -9.25 3.21
C ILE A 32 -1.51 -10.45 2.32
N ALA A 33 -1.19 -10.18 1.06
CA ALA A 33 -0.72 -11.18 0.11
C ALA A 33 0.52 -10.69 -0.62
N LEU A 34 1.41 -11.62 -0.95
CA LEU A 34 2.69 -11.37 -1.55
C LEU A 34 2.82 -12.17 -2.84
N LEU A 35 3.22 -11.49 -3.91
CA LEU A 35 3.52 -12.07 -5.23
C LEU A 35 4.98 -11.78 -5.58
N ASN A 36 5.77 -12.82 -5.71
CA ASN A 36 7.12 -12.74 -6.24
C ASN A 36 7.10 -13.05 -7.74
N ILE A 37 7.67 -12.15 -8.56
CA ILE A 37 7.66 -12.26 -10.02
C ILE A 37 8.99 -11.83 -10.61
N LYS A 38 9.45 -12.57 -11.63
CA LYS A 38 10.66 -12.29 -12.38
C LYS A 38 10.34 -11.69 -13.76
N LEU A 39 10.19 -10.38 -13.82
CA LEU A 39 9.86 -9.68 -15.07
C LEU A 39 10.98 -9.87 -16.12
N PRO A 40 10.65 -10.15 -17.40
CA PRO A 40 11.62 -10.44 -18.46
C PRO A 40 12.69 -9.36 -18.67
N GLU A 41 12.29 -8.09 -18.56
CA GLU A 41 13.15 -6.93 -18.86
C GLU A 41 14.02 -6.49 -17.67
N TYR A 42 13.86 -7.12 -16.50
CA TYR A 42 14.52 -6.69 -15.27
C TYR A 42 15.50 -7.75 -14.77
N LYS A 43 16.69 -7.32 -14.31
CA LYS A 43 17.76 -8.20 -13.81
C LYS A 43 17.44 -8.87 -12.48
N ASP A 44 16.68 -8.23 -11.59
CA ASP A 44 16.36 -8.74 -10.26
C ASP A 44 14.85 -9.07 -10.17
N PRO A 45 14.42 -10.08 -9.39
CA PRO A 45 13.01 -10.32 -9.10
C PRO A 45 12.35 -9.14 -8.37
N TRP A 46 11.03 -9.07 -8.49
CA TRP A 46 10.20 -8.11 -7.80
C TRP A 46 9.27 -8.81 -6.81
N THR A 47 9.04 -8.16 -5.68
CA THR A 47 7.98 -8.50 -4.73
C THR A 47 6.89 -7.47 -4.80
N ILE A 48 5.65 -7.92 -4.98
CA ILE A 48 4.46 -7.08 -4.92
C ILE A 48 3.64 -7.54 -3.73
N ILE A 49 3.46 -6.67 -2.75
CA ILE A 49 2.63 -6.90 -1.56
C ILE A 49 1.32 -6.15 -1.77
N GLN A 50 0.21 -6.89 -1.81
CA GLN A 50 -1.13 -6.34 -1.83
C GLN A 50 -1.70 -6.36 -0.42
N ILE A 51 -2.24 -5.23 0.01
CA ILE A 51 -2.78 -5.06 1.35
C ILE A 51 -4.24 -4.59 1.35
N TYR A 52 -4.92 -4.88 2.44
CA TYR A 52 -6.17 -4.26 2.85
C TYR A 52 -6.10 -3.93 4.34
N SER A 53 -5.65 -2.72 4.67
CA SER A 53 -5.47 -2.24 6.04
C SER A 53 -6.79 -2.21 6.81
N PRO A 54 -6.80 -2.45 8.13
CA PRO A 54 -7.98 -2.22 8.95
C PRO A 54 -8.49 -0.78 8.82
N THR A 55 -9.78 -0.55 9.03
CA THR A 55 -10.35 0.79 8.90
C THR A 55 -9.88 1.72 10.01
N GLU A 56 -10.06 3.02 9.82
CA GLU A 56 -9.71 4.04 10.80
C GLU A 56 -10.42 3.82 12.16
N GLN A 57 -11.56 3.12 12.21
CA GLN A 57 -12.30 2.77 13.43
C GLN A 57 -11.82 1.49 14.13
N ALA A 58 -10.90 0.74 13.52
CA ALA A 58 -10.39 -0.49 14.13
C ALA A 58 -9.68 -0.21 15.46
N GLU A 59 -9.56 -1.22 16.31
CA GLU A 59 -8.80 -1.09 17.56
C GLU A 59 -7.32 -0.81 17.27
N THR A 60 -6.68 -0.04 18.15
CA THR A 60 -5.25 0.31 18.01
C THR A 60 -4.38 -0.95 17.97
N GLU A 61 -4.74 -1.98 18.73
CA GLU A 61 -4.03 -3.26 18.73
C GLU A 61 -4.11 -3.97 17.37
N THR A 62 -5.30 -4.06 16.77
CA THR A 62 -5.48 -4.63 15.42
C THR A 62 -4.65 -3.88 14.38
N MET A 63 -4.60 -2.55 14.49
CA MET A 63 -3.79 -1.72 13.60
C MET A 63 -2.30 -2.00 13.78
N SER A 64 -1.83 -2.04 15.02
CA SER A 64 -0.43 -2.29 15.35
C SER A 64 0.01 -3.66 14.86
N GLN A 65 -0.78 -4.71 15.12
CA GLN A 65 -0.51 -6.08 14.67
C GLN A 65 -0.44 -6.15 13.14
N PHE A 66 -1.35 -5.48 12.44
CA PHE A 66 -1.32 -5.42 10.97
C PHE A 66 -0.03 -4.81 10.43
N TYR A 67 0.40 -3.64 10.93
CA TYR A 67 1.63 -3.00 10.46
C TYR A 67 2.89 -3.76 10.86
N GLN A 68 2.89 -4.44 12.01
CA GLN A 68 3.98 -5.34 12.41
C GLN A 68 4.10 -6.54 11.46
N GLU A 69 2.96 -7.18 11.11
CA GLU A 69 2.94 -8.29 10.15
C GLU A 69 3.36 -7.83 8.75
N LEU A 70 2.90 -6.65 8.31
CA LEU A 70 3.30 -6.05 7.04
C LEU A 70 4.81 -5.75 6.99
N ASN A 71 5.36 -5.16 8.05
CA ASN A 71 6.79 -4.88 8.17
C ASN A 71 7.62 -6.16 8.14
N LYS A 72 7.23 -7.15 8.94
CA LYS A 72 7.85 -8.48 8.92
C LYS A 72 7.79 -9.10 7.53
N THR A 73 6.66 -8.98 6.84
CA THR A 73 6.47 -9.54 5.50
C THR A 73 7.45 -8.92 4.50
N LEU A 74 7.54 -7.59 4.50
CA LEU A 74 8.45 -6.85 3.63
C LEU A 74 9.92 -7.18 3.93
N GLN A 75 10.34 -7.11 5.18
CA GLN A 75 11.73 -7.32 5.58
C GLN A 75 12.20 -8.76 5.40
N THR A 76 11.32 -9.74 5.58
CA THR A 76 11.70 -11.16 5.57
C THR A 76 11.59 -11.79 4.17
N TYR A 77 10.53 -11.44 3.42
CA TYR A 77 10.16 -12.19 2.21
C TYR A 77 10.30 -11.37 0.93
N ALA A 78 10.50 -10.05 1.01
CA ALA A 78 10.64 -9.25 -0.19
C ALA A 78 12.03 -9.36 -0.81
N HIS A 79 12.05 -9.36 -2.12
CA HIS A 79 13.25 -9.15 -2.91
C HIS A 79 13.70 -7.70 -2.85
N LYS A 80 14.90 -7.44 -3.39
CA LYS A 80 15.50 -6.11 -3.49
C LYS A 80 14.57 -5.05 -4.09
N ASN A 81 13.73 -5.42 -5.04
CA ASN A 81 12.73 -4.51 -5.62
C ASN A 81 11.36 -4.86 -5.05
N ALA A 82 10.75 -3.90 -4.34
CA ALA A 82 9.49 -4.10 -3.66
C ALA A 82 8.46 -3.03 -4.07
N ILE A 83 7.23 -3.48 -4.22
CA ILE A 83 6.04 -2.64 -4.33
C ILE A 83 5.10 -3.05 -3.22
N VAL A 84 4.61 -2.10 -2.44
CA VAL A 84 3.52 -2.30 -1.49
C VAL A 84 2.34 -1.47 -1.97
N MET A 85 1.20 -2.10 -2.18
CA MET A 85 0.02 -1.45 -2.75
C MET A 85 -1.27 -1.95 -2.11
N GLY A 86 -2.34 -1.22 -2.34
CA GLY A 86 -3.69 -1.59 -1.93
C GLY A 86 -4.39 -0.48 -1.17
N ASP A 87 -5.42 -0.85 -0.41
CA ASP A 87 -6.21 0.06 0.41
C ASP A 87 -5.58 0.17 1.80
N PHE A 88 -5.04 1.35 2.12
CA PHE A 88 -4.43 1.63 3.41
C PHE A 88 -5.44 2.17 4.44
N ASN A 89 -6.68 2.46 4.01
CA ASN A 89 -7.72 3.06 4.85
C ASN A 89 -7.23 4.31 5.60
N GLY A 90 -6.29 5.07 5.03
CA GLY A 90 -5.61 6.16 5.70
C GLY A 90 -5.39 7.35 4.79
N GLN A 91 -5.52 8.55 5.34
CA GLN A 91 -5.24 9.79 4.61
C GLN A 91 -3.89 10.35 5.05
N ILE A 92 -2.93 10.44 4.13
CA ILE A 92 -1.59 10.97 4.41
C ILE A 92 -1.57 12.49 4.66
N GLY A 93 -2.60 13.22 4.24
CA GLY A 93 -2.69 14.67 4.42
C GLY A 93 -1.58 15.45 3.71
N GLU A 94 -1.22 16.60 4.27
CA GLU A 94 -0.07 17.38 3.83
C GLU A 94 1.24 16.70 4.22
N ARG A 95 2.26 16.91 3.38
CA ARG A 95 3.62 16.46 3.62
C ARG A 95 4.24 17.25 4.77
N GLN A 96 4.87 16.56 5.71
CA GLN A 96 5.63 17.17 6.80
C GLN A 96 7.08 17.43 6.38
N TRP A 97 7.79 18.25 7.16
CA TRP A 97 9.09 18.82 6.79
C TRP A 97 10.21 17.78 6.61
N ASP A 98 10.10 16.61 7.23
CA ASP A 98 11.07 15.51 7.22
C ASP A 98 10.67 14.37 6.28
N GLU A 99 9.62 14.53 5.48
CA GLU A 99 9.02 13.44 4.68
C GLU A 99 9.32 13.51 3.19
N ASP A 100 10.21 14.41 2.76
CA ASP A 100 10.55 14.61 1.34
C ASP A 100 11.08 13.34 0.65
N ALA A 101 11.66 12.41 1.41
CA ALA A 101 12.14 11.12 0.92
C ALA A 101 11.02 10.13 0.59
N ILE A 102 9.87 10.24 1.26
CA ILE A 102 8.77 9.26 1.17
C ILE A 102 7.49 9.85 0.54
N ILE A 103 7.29 11.16 0.63
CA ILE A 103 6.10 11.86 0.12
C ILE A 103 6.55 12.95 -0.86
N GLY A 104 6.03 12.87 -2.08
CA GLY A 104 6.23 13.87 -3.11
C GLY A 104 5.38 15.14 -2.88
N PRO A 105 5.61 16.19 -3.68
CA PRO A 105 4.98 17.49 -3.48
C PRO A 105 3.50 17.54 -3.89
N PHE A 106 2.97 16.47 -4.51
CA PHE A 106 1.61 16.44 -5.05
C PHE A 106 0.67 15.57 -4.20
N THR A 107 0.32 16.04 -3.01
CA THR A 107 -0.68 15.37 -2.15
C THR A 107 -2.11 15.77 -2.53
N TYR A 108 -3.08 14.89 -2.24
CA TYR A 108 -4.48 15.13 -2.60
C TYR A 108 -5.15 16.20 -1.74
N SER A 109 -4.91 16.14 -0.42
CA SER A 109 -5.73 16.84 0.57
C SER A 109 -4.87 17.69 1.49
N SER A 110 -5.35 18.91 1.78
CA SER A 110 -4.84 19.77 2.85
C SER A 110 -5.43 19.42 4.22
N LYS A 111 -6.26 18.37 4.32
CA LYS A 111 -6.83 17.92 5.58
C LYS A 111 -5.76 17.31 6.48
N PRO A 112 -5.98 17.32 7.81
CA PRO A 112 -5.12 16.64 8.75
C PRO A 112 -4.94 15.15 8.40
N ARG A 113 -3.72 14.66 8.59
CA ARG A 113 -3.39 13.25 8.46
C ARG A 113 -4.21 12.40 9.44
N SER A 114 -4.78 11.31 8.95
CA SER A 114 -5.54 10.36 9.78
C SER A 114 -4.60 9.49 10.63
N ARG A 115 -5.13 8.74 11.61
CA ARG A 115 -4.35 7.78 12.40
C ARG A 115 -3.72 6.72 11.49
N ASN A 116 -4.49 6.17 10.56
CA ASN A 116 -3.95 5.22 9.59
C ASN A 116 -2.94 5.88 8.64
N GLY A 117 -3.15 7.15 8.28
CA GLY A 117 -2.17 7.92 7.50
C GLY A 117 -0.83 8.08 8.22
N LYS A 118 -0.83 8.23 9.56
CA LYS A 118 0.40 8.26 10.37
C LYS A 118 1.11 6.92 10.36
N MET A 119 0.37 5.81 10.54
CA MET A 119 0.95 4.46 10.49
C MET A 119 1.56 4.17 9.11
N LEU A 120 0.86 4.57 8.04
CA LEU A 120 1.35 4.45 6.66
C LEU A 120 2.66 5.22 6.47
N ALA A 121 2.69 6.50 6.82
CA ALA A 121 3.89 7.35 6.67
C ALA A 121 5.06 6.81 7.49
N GLY A 122 4.83 6.37 8.73
CA GLY A 122 5.85 5.74 9.58
C GLY A 122 6.40 4.45 8.96
N PHE A 123 5.53 3.57 8.46
CA PHE A 123 5.92 2.36 7.75
C PHE A 123 6.76 2.67 6.50
N ALA A 124 6.34 3.67 5.72
CA ALA A 124 7.06 4.10 4.52
C ALA A 124 8.45 4.64 4.86
N MET A 125 8.56 5.45 5.92
CA MET A 125 9.84 5.98 6.42
C MET A 125 10.77 4.86 6.87
N GLU A 126 10.28 3.94 7.71
CA GLU A 126 11.07 2.83 8.26
C GLU A 126 11.62 1.92 7.15
N ASN A 127 10.89 1.78 6.05
CA ASN A 127 11.22 0.87 4.96
C ASN A 127 11.78 1.54 3.70
N ASN A 128 12.08 2.85 3.76
CA ASN A 128 12.54 3.64 2.62
C ASN A 128 11.63 3.49 1.37
N LEU A 129 10.32 3.56 1.57
CA LEU A 129 9.32 3.46 0.51
C LEU A 129 8.79 4.82 0.13
N THR A 130 8.83 5.16 -1.15
CA THR A 130 8.24 6.38 -1.68
C THR A 130 6.78 6.12 -2.08
N ILE A 131 5.86 6.98 -1.64
CA ILE A 131 4.44 6.96 -2.00
C ILE A 131 4.27 7.55 -3.40
N LEU A 132 4.30 6.68 -4.41
CA LEU A 132 4.36 7.05 -5.83
C LEU A 132 3.16 7.90 -6.28
N ASN A 133 2.00 7.75 -5.62
CA ASN A 133 0.80 8.56 -5.89
C ASN A 133 1.05 10.07 -5.75
N THR A 134 2.04 10.46 -4.95
CA THR A 134 2.36 11.86 -4.61
C THR A 134 3.50 12.45 -5.44
N MET A 135 4.17 11.63 -6.26
CA MET A 135 5.33 12.05 -7.07
C MET A 135 4.94 12.75 -8.36
N PHE A 136 3.72 12.48 -8.86
CA PHE A 136 3.26 12.99 -10.16
C PHE A 136 2.11 13.97 -9.99
N LYS A 137 2.23 15.13 -10.64
CA LYS A 137 1.16 16.13 -10.69
C LYS A 137 -0.05 15.55 -11.42
N LYS A 138 -1.20 15.56 -10.76
CA LYS A 138 -2.49 15.12 -11.31
C LYS A 138 -3.55 16.18 -11.06
N ASN A 139 -4.58 16.20 -11.89
CA ASN A 139 -5.79 16.98 -11.60
C ASN A 139 -6.43 16.41 -10.32
N LYS A 140 -6.75 17.27 -9.34
CA LYS A 140 -7.33 16.86 -8.03
C LYS A 140 -8.55 15.95 -8.18
N ASN A 141 -9.38 16.18 -9.21
CA ASN A 141 -10.55 15.35 -9.52
C ASN A 141 -10.23 13.89 -9.91
N ARG A 142 -8.96 13.55 -10.16
CA ARG A 142 -8.48 12.21 -10.52
C ARG A 142 -7.59 11.57 -9.43
N MET A 143 -7.48 12.20 -8.26
CA MET A 143 -6.59 11.74 -7.19
C MET A 143 -7.30 10.94 -6.10
N TRP A 144 -8.58 11.18 -5.86
CA TRP A 144 -9.37 10.41 -4.91
C TRP A 144 -9.59 8.99 -5.43
N THR A 145 -9.65 8.03 -4.52
CA THR A 145 -9.82 6.60 -4.80
C THR A 145 -11.06 6.04 -4.12
N TRP A 146 -11.63 6.78 -3.18
CA TRP A 146 -12.85 6.43 -2.48
C TRP A 146 -13.83 7.60 -2.41
N LEU A 147 -15.11 7.29 -2.63
CA LEU A 147 -16.24 8.20 -2.46
C LEU A 147 -17.16 7.61 -1.39
N SER A 148 -17.56 8.43 -0.43
CA SER A 148 -18.51 7.99 0.60
C SER A 148 -19.84 7.56 -0.01
N PRO A 149 -20.58 6.64 0.65
CA PRO A 149 -21.88 6.18 0.13
C PRO A 149 -22.90 7.30 -0.09
N ASP A 150 -22.80 8.40 0.68
CA ASP A 150 -23.64 9.59 0.52
C ASP A 150 -23.20 10.54 -0.60
N GLY A 151 -22.09 10.24 -1.28
CA GLY A 151 -21.52 11.02 -2.38
C GLY A 151 -20.83 12.33 -1.98
N LYS A 152 -20.71 12.63 -0.69
CA LYS A 152 -20.25 13.95 -0.22
C LYS A 152 -18.74 14.03 0.02
N SER A 153 -18.12 12.91 0.40
CA SER A 153 -16.72 12.87 0.82
C SER A 153 -15.88 12.07 -0.14
N LYS A 154 -14.83 12.71 -0.68
CA LYS A 154 -13.82 12.07 -1.53
C LYS A 154 -12.51 11.97 -0.77
N ASN A 155 -11.97 10.76 -0.67
CA ASN A 155 -10.70 10.48 0.00
C ASN A 155 -9.74 9.75 -0.95
N GLN A 156 -8.45 9.94 -0.74
CA GLN A 156 -7.40 9.10 -1.34
C GLN A 156 -6.91 8.17 -0.23
N ILE A 157 -7.21 6.88 -0.36
CA ILE A 157 -6.87 5.84 0.62
C ILE A 157 -6.13 4.65 0.00
N ASP A 158 -6.13 4.55 -1.32
CA ASP A 158 -5.39 3.54 -2.06
C ASP A 158 -4.06 4.12 -2.55
N PHE A 159 -2.97 3.44 -2.21
CA PHE A 159 -1.62 3.89 -2.51
C PHE A 159 -0.78 2.79 -3.13
N ILE A 160 0.24 3.21 -3.87
CA ILE A 160 1.32 2.37 -4.37
C ILE A 160 2.61 2.98 -3.85
N MET A 161 3.42 2.16 -3.18
CA MET A 161 4.71 2.56 -2.61
C MET A 161 5.82 1.65 -3.14
N SER A 162 7.02 2.19 -3.33
CA SER A 162 8.17 1.40 -3.77
C SER A 162 9.49 1.89 -3.20
N ASN A 163 10.42 0.97 -2.99
CA ASN A 163 11.82 1.26 -2.67
C ASN A 163 12.68 1.52 -3.94
N LYS A 164 12.04 1.52 -5.11
CA LYS A 164 12.60 1.87 -6.43
C LYS A 164 11.67 2.90 -7.10
N PRO A 165 11.61 4.15 -6.57
CA PRO A 165 10.77 5.21 -7.12
C PRO A 165 11.17 5.64 -8.53
#